data_AF-A0A7C7WW67-F1
#
_entry.id   AF-A0A7C7WW67-F1
#
_cell.length_a   1.000
_cell.length_b   1.000
_cell.length_c   1.000
_cell.angle_alpha   90.00
_cell.angle_beta   90.00
_cell.angle_gamma   90.00
#
_symmetry.space_group_name_H-M   'P 1'
#
loop_
_entity.id
_entity.type
_entity.pdbx_description
1 polymer ?
#
loop_
_entity_poly.entity_id
_entity_poly.type
_entity_poly.pdbx_seq_one_letter_code
_entity_poly.pdbx_strand_id
1 'polypeptide(L)'
;AVANGIDPGDAHAAMDDVKVLLKLARLFETNTPNIFFSAIACGNKKRAISLMTKQLFFNYGDVKYKERLAVKRTPTFICQDPSYANNLVHFDLSYDPLDFIYFTAEDIAIKINKKGSPFFTIKANGSPVILPAEFCTKNNLSQEEATERAETIQNNLSFKENVLLACDINSRKRAEWPRSAYPESQIYDQFIDNADRLLSEAFIETENLEKRIEIINQINDPRLIDFAKRIIAMEHSDCDPKIMMNFQEFESKRLLTDDAVPWRTLTAARKSLEAEEKKSTANNTILKATRDYYNLIEKEIRK
;
A
#
# COMPACT_ATOMS: atom_id res chain seq x y z
N ALA A 1 -12.70 7.47 18.28
CA ALA A 1 -12.19 7.90 19.60
C ALA A 1 -13.32 8.41 20.49
N VAL A 2 -13.94 9.55 20.15
CA VAL A 2 -15.01 10.19 20.96
C VAL A 2 -16.16 9.25 21.33
N ALA A 3 -16.66 8.45 20.39
CA ALA A 3 -17.74 7.48 20.64
C ALA A 3 -17.40 6.41 21.71
N ASN A 4 -16.11 6.23 22.03
CA ASN A 4 -15.63 5.34 23.09
C ASN A 4 -15.06 6.11 24.29
N GLY A 5 -15.42 7.38 24.47
CA GLY A 5 -14.96 8.22 25.58
C GLY A 5 -13.48 8.61 25.51
N ILE A 6 -12.82 8.44 24.36
CA ILE A 6 -11.43 8.85 24.17
C ILE A 6 -11.40 10.28 23.65
N ASP A 7 -10.88 11.18 24.47
CA ASP A 7 -10.57 12.56 24.09
C ASP A 7 -9.55 12.60 22.95
N PRO A 8 -9.89 13.20 21.78
CA PRO A 8 -9.01 13.32 20.64
C PRO A 8 -7.90 14.37 20.82
N GLY A 9 -7.95 15.21 21.86
CA GLY A 9 -7.03 16.35 21.99
C GLY A 9 -7.24 17.37 20.87
N ASP A 10 -6.17 17.95 20.36
CA ASP A 10 -6.22 18.76 19.14
C ASP A 10 -6.22 17.83 17.92
N ALA A 11 -7.42 17.51 17.42
CA ALA A 11 -7.58 16.65 16.25
C ALA A 11 -6.78 17.25 15.08
N HIS A 12 -5.97 16.41 14.41
CA HIS A 12 -5.01 16.77 13.36
C HIS A 12 -3.62 17.23 13.83
N ALA A 13 -3.31 17.18 15.14
CA ALA A 13 -1.94 17.22 15.62
C ALA A 13 -1.34 15.81 15.66
N ALA A 14 -0.20 15.60 14.99
CA ALA A 14 0.42 14.28 14.83
C ALA A 14 0.67 13.55 16.16
N MET A 15 1.05 14.29 17.21
CA MET A 15 1.29 13.72 18.55
C MET A 15 -0.02 13.24 19.20
N ASP A 16 -1.09 14.00 19.10
CA ASP A 16 -2.36 13.64 19.70
C ASP A 16 -3.02 12.48 18.95
N ASP A 17 -2.88 12.42 17.62
CA ASP A 17 -3.29 11.26 16.82
C ASP A 17 -2.61 9.96 17.28
N VAL A 18 -1.30 10.01 17.60
CA VAL A 18 -0.57 8.85 18.14
C VAL A 18 -1.09 8.44 19.52
N LYS A 19 -1.33 9.41 20.42
CA LYS A 19 -1.89 9.14 21.76
C LYS A 19 -3.28 8.51 21.64
N VAL A 20 -4.12 9.02 20.74
CA VAL A 20 -5.46 8.50 20.48
C VAL A 20 -5.39 7.08 19.94
N LEU A 21 -4.49 6.79 19.00
CA LEU A 21 -4.27 5.44 18.48
C LEU A 21 -3.85 4.47 19.59
N LEU A 22 -2.94 4.87 20.48
CA LEU A 22 -2.52 4.05 21.61
C LEU A 22 -3.69 3.74 22.56
N LYS A 23 -4.53 4.72 22.87
CA LYS A 23 -5.73 4.53 23.70
C LYS A 23 -6.72 3.57 23.03
N LEU A 24 -6.91 3.68 21.71
CA LEU A 24 -7.76 2.77 20.94
C LEU A 24 -7.19 1.34 20.92
N ALA A 25 -5.87 1.17 20.78
CA ALA A 25 -5.23 -0.13 20.82
C ALA A 25 -5.47 -0.82 22.18
N ARG A 26 -5.28 -0.10 23.30
CA ARG A 26 -5.58 -0.62 24.66
C ARG A 26 -7.04 -1.00 24.83
N LEU A 27 -7.96 -0.24 24.23
CA LEU A 27 -9.39 -0.56 24.25
C LEU A 27 -9.69 -1.87 23.51
N PHE A 28 -9.08 -2.10 22.34
CA PHE A 28 -9.22 -3.36 21.60
C PHE A 28 -8.63 -4.55 22.36
N GLU A 29 -7.46 -4.36 22.97
CA GLU A 29 -6.82 -5.36 23.83
C GLU A 29 -7.74 -5.76 25.00
N THR A 30 -8.38 -4.79 25.64
CA THR A 30 -9.27 -5.02 26.80
C THR A 30 -10.60 -5.65 26.39
N ASN A 31 -11.25 -5.11 25.35
CA ASN A 31 -12.64 -5.47 25.02
C ASN A 31 -12.76 -6.61 24.01
N THR A 32 -11.74 -6.83 23.19
CA THR A 32 -11.73 -7.83 22.12
C THR A 32 -10.36 -8.52 22.03
N PRO A 33 -9.85 -9.11 23.12
CA PRO A 33 -8.48 -9.64 23.18
C PRO A 33 -8.19 -10.66 22.08
N ASN A 34 -9.14 -11.54 21.76
CA ASN A 34 -8.97 -12.54 20.71
C ASN A 34 -8.70 -11.93 19.34
N ILE A 35 -9.39 -10.84 18.99
CA ILE A 35 -9.18 -10.13 17.71
C ILE A 35 -7.84 -9.38 17.75
N PHE A 36 -7.54 -8.71 18.87
CA PHE A 36 -6.31 -7.97 19.06
C PHE A 36 -5.07 -8.86 18.93
N PHE A 37 -5.02 -9.97 19.66
CA PHE A 37 -3.89 -10.90 19.61
C PHE A 37 -3.80 -11.66 18.28
N SER A 38 -4.92 -11.93 17.60
CA SER A 38 -4.90 -12.39 16.20
C SER A 38 -4.19 -11.39 15.28
N ALA A 39 -4.50 -10.10 15.39
CA ALA A 39 -3.83 -9.07 14.59
C ALA A 39 -2.31 -9.02 14.86
N ILE A 40 -1.89 -9.12 16.13
CA ILE A 40 -0.47 -9.19 16.52
C ILE A 40 0.21 -10.44 15.95
N ALA A 41 -0.45 -11.60 16.01
CA ALA A 41 0.07 -12.85 15.43
C ALA A 41 0.29 -12.74 13.92
N CYS A 42 -0.56 -11.98 13.23
CA CYS A 42 -0.46 -11.71 11.79
C CYS A 42 0.53 -10.59 11.42
N GLY A 43 1.17 -9.91 12.39
CA GLY A 43 2.10 -8.80 12.15
C GLY A 43 3.40 -9.16 11.40
N ASN A 44 3.56 -10.43 10.98
CA ASN A 44 4.66 -10.85 10.10
C ASN A 44 4.09 -11.62 8.91
N LYS A 45 4.53 -11.27 7.69
CA LYS A 45 4.08 -11.91 6.44
C LYS A 45 4.19 -13.44 6.46
N LYS A 46 5.31 -14.02 6.93
CA LYS A 46 5.50 -15.48 6.99
C LYS A 46 4.49 -16.13 7.94
N ARG A 47 4.22 -15.50 9.10
CA ARG A 47 3.20 -15.99 10.05
C ARG A 47 1.80 -15.89 9.45
N ALA A 48 1.47 -14.77 8.82
CA ALA A 48 0.18 -14.61 8.14
C ALA A 48 -0.04 -15.66 7.04
N ILE A 49 0.96 -15.93 6.20
CA ILE A 49 0.91 -17.00 5.20
C ILE A 49 0.67 -18.35 5.88
N SER A 50 1.46 -18.69 6.91
CA SER A 50 1.30 -19.97 7.61
C SER A 50 -0.08 -20.15 8.22
N LEU A 51 -0.68 -19.08 8.75
CA LEU A 51 -2.03 -19.11 9.30
C LEU A 51 -3.06 -19.31 8.17
N MET A 52 -2.89 -18.65 7.02
CA MET A 52 -3.81 -18.82 5.90
C MET A 52 -3.73 -20.20 5.24
N THR A 53 -2.55 -20.82 5.18
CA THR A 53 -2.33 -22.02 4.35
C THR A 53 -2.32 -23.36 5.09
N LYS A 54 -2.06 -23.37 6.40
CA LYS A 54 -1.98 -24.63 7.17
C LYS A 54 -3.25 -25.02 7.89
N GLN A 55 -4.15 -24.06 8.10
CA GLN A 55 -5.45 -24.31 8.72
C GLN A 55 -6.42 -24.82 7.64
N LEU A 56 -7.33 -25.72 8.01
CA LEU A 56 -8.37 -26.20 7.09
C LEU A 56 -9.26 -25.02 6.63
N PHE A 57 -9.65 -24.17 7.57
CA PHE A 57 -10.28 -22.89 7.31
C PHE A 57 -10.01 -21.93 8.48
N PHE A 58 -10.34 -20.65 8.27
CA PHE A 58 -10.22 -19.61 9.29
C PHE A 58 -11.37 -18.61 9.15
N ASN A 59 -11.33 -17.48 9.86
CA ASN A 59 -12.24 -16.37 9.63
C ASN A 59 -11.49 -15.10 9.24
N TYR A 60 -12.11 -14.29 8.40
CA TYR A 60 -11.50 -13.07 7.88
C TYR A 60 -12.54 -11.96 7.79
N GLY A 61 -12.16 -10.79 8.28
CA GLY A 61 -12.93 -9.56 8.17
C GLY A 61 -12.17 -8.52 7.36
N ASP A 62 -12.85 -7.87 6.44
CA ASP A 62 -12.31 -6.74 5.67
C ASP A 62 -13.35 -5.61 5.62
N VAL A 63 -12.87 -4.38 5.51
CA VAL A 63 -13.72 -3.21 5.30
C VAL A 63 -13.44 -2.69 3.90
N LYS A 64 -14.42 -2.84 3.01
CA LYS A 64 -14.39 -2.20 1.70
C LYS A 64 -14.59 -0.71 1.87
N TYR A 65 -13.51 0.02 2.12
CA TYR A 65 -13.52 1.41 2.57
C TYR A 65 -14.39 2.33 1.70
N LYS A 66 -14.29 2.21 0.38
CA LYS A 66 -15.10 3.00 -0.57
C LYS A 66 -16.60 2.74 -0.45
N GLU A 67 -16.98 1.51 -0.15
CA GLU A 67 -18.38 1.06 -0.03
C GLU A 67 -18.89 1.16 1.41
N ARG A 68 -18.00 1.48 2.38
CA ARG A 68 -18.26 1.41 3.83
C ARG A 68 -18.89 0.08 4.26
N LEU A 69 -18.56 -0.99 3.54
CA LEU A 69 -19.13 -2.32 3.74
C LEU A 69 -18.14 -3.19 4.50
N ALA A 70 -18.55 -3.64 5.69
CA ALA A 70 -17.86 -4.71 6.38
C ALA A 70 -18.20 -6.04 5.70
N VAL A 71 -17.17 -6.74 5.25
CA VAL A 71 -17.28 -8.07 4.65
C VAL A 71 -16.68 -9.06 5.63
N LYS A 72 -17.44 -10.09 5.96
CA LYS A 72 -17.02 -11.19 6.83
C LYS A 72 -17.06 -12.47 6.02
N ARG A 73 -16.04 -13.30 6.17
CA ARG A 73 -15.83 -14.52 5.38
C ARG A 73 -15.32 -15.65 6.25
N THR A 74 -15.57 -16.88 5.84
CA THR A 74 -14.99 -18.09 6.43
C THR A 74 -14.12 -18.77 5.38
N PRO A 75 -12.83 -18.41 5.23
CA PRO A 75 -12.04 -18.81 4.09
C PRO A 75 -11.41 -20.20 4.26
N THR A 76 -11.38 -20.99 3.19
CA THR A 76 -10.42 -22.09 3.00
C THR A 76 -9.41 -21.72 1.93
N PHE A 77 -8.13 -22.06 2.14
CA PHE A 77 -7.07 -21.80 1.17
C PHE A 77 -7.17 -22.72 -0.04
N ILE A 78 -6.91 -22.20 -1.24
CA ILE A 78 -6.85 -22.99 -2.47
C ILE A 78 -5.43 -23.01 -3.04
N CYS A 79 -4.92 -21.83 -3.41
CA CYS A 79 -3.60 -21.71 -4.04
C CYS A 79 -3.00 -20.32 -3.82
N GLN A 80 -1.69 -20.22 -4.00
CA GLN A 80 -0.99 -18.95 -4.11
C GLN A 80 -0.97 -18.56 -5.60
N ASP A 81 -1.30 -17.30 -5.91
CA ASP A 81 -1.24 -16.79 -7.29
C ASP A 81 0.22 -16.84 -7.79
N PRO A 82 0.54 -17.64 -8.82
CA PRO A 82 1.92 -17.79 -9.32
C PRO A 82 2.50 -16.49 -9.85
N SER A 83 1.63 -15.62 -10.37
CA SER A 83 2.03 -14.36 -10.98
C SER A 83 2.15 -13.22 -9.96
N TYR A 84 1.58 -13.38 -8.75
CA TYR A 84 1.70 -12.44 -7.65
C TYR A 84 1.84 -13.19 -6.32
N ALA A 85 3.07 -13.48 -5.90
CA ALA A 85 3.35 -14.27 -4.71
C ALA A 85 2.75 -13.71 -3.39
N ASN A 86 2.34 -12.45 -3.34
CA ASN A 86 1.64 -11.91 -2.17
C ASN A 86 0.14 -12.22 -2.14
N ASN A 87 -0.44 -12.70 -3.23
CA ASN A 87 -1.85 -12.98 -3.38
C ASN A 87 -2.12 -14.46 -3.10
N LEU A 88 -2.95 -14.73 -2.09
CA LEU A 88 -3.42 -16.07 -1.77
C LEU A 88 -4.92 -16.16 -2.08
N VAL A 89 -5.31 -17.12 -2.90
CA VAL A 89 -6.69 -17.35 -3.33
C VAL A 89 -7.38 -18.30 -2.37
N HIS A 90 -8.58 -17.91 -1.96
CA HIS A 90 -9.42 -18.62 -1.02
C HIS A 90 -10.84 -18.78 -1.56
N PHE A 91 -11.55 -19.77 -1.01
CA PHE A 91 -12.98 -19.94 -1.18
C PHE A 91 -13.69 -19.56 0.11
N ASP A 92 -14.76 -18.79 0.02
CA ASP A 92 -15.60 -18.42 1.16
C ASP A 92 -16.65 -19.50 1.43
N LEU A 93 -16.50 -20.19 2.56
CA LEU A 93 -17.34 -21.33 2.93
C LEU A 93 -18.77 -20.95 3.29
N SER A 94 -19.11 -19.65 3.36
CA SER A 94 -20.51 -19.23 3.47
C SER A 94 -21.33 -19.61 2.24
N TYR A 95 -20.66 -19.86 1.11
CA TYR A 95 -21.24 -20.40 -0.11
C TYR A 95 -21.11 -21.92 -0.10
N ASP A 96 -22.08 -22.62 -0.70
CA ASP A 96 -22.01 -24.06 -0.88
C ASP A 96 -20.95 -24.39 -1.95
N PRO A 97 -19.89 -25.16 -1.64
CA PRO A 97 -18.91 -25.61 -2.62
C PRO A 97 -19.52 -26.31 -3.84
N LEU A 98 -20.60 -27.07 -3.65
CA LEU A 98 -21.20 -27.90 -4.69
C LEU A 98 -21.71 -27.07 -5.88
N ASP A 99 -22.08 -25.81 -5.64
CA ASP A 99 -22.48 -24.87 -6.68
C ASP A 99 -21.31 -24.46 -7.60
N PHE A 100 -20.05 -24.70 -7.21
CA PHE A 100 -18.87 -24.18 -7.89
C PHE A 100 -17.82 -25.24 -8.24
N ILE A 101 -17.82 -26.42 -7.60
CA ILE A 101 -16.75 -27.41 -7.77
C ILE A 101 -16.58 -27.92 -9.21
N TYR A 102 -17.61 -27.78 -10.05
CA TYR A 102 -17.59 -28.18 -11.47
C TYR A 102 -17.26 -27.04 -12.43
N PHE A 103 -16.90 -25.86 -11.92
CA PHE A 103 -16.58 -24.70 -12.75
C PHE A 103 -15.27 -24.90 -13.50
N THR A 104 -15.23 -24.39 -14.73
CA THR A 104 -14.00 -24.34 -15.54
C THR A 104 -13.07 -23.23 -15.05
N ALA A 105 -11.80 -23.25 -15.48
CA ALA A 105 -10.85 -22.19 -15.19
C ALA A 105 -11.36 -20.83 -15.70
N GLU A 106 -12.03 -20.79 -16.86
CA GLU A 106 -12.62 -19.60 -17.46
C GLU A 106 -13.77 -19.02 -16.61
N ASP A 107 -14.67 -19.89 -16.12
CA ASP A 107 -15.78 -19.49 -15.24
C ASP A 107 -15.26 -18.93 -13.90
N ILE A 108 -14.22 -19.55 -13.35
CA ILE A 108 -13.59 -19.11 -12.09
C ILE A 108 -12.84 -17.79 -12.33
N ALA A 109 -12.13 -17.65 -13.45
CA ALA A 109 -11.32 -16.46 -13.75
C ALA A 109 -12.17 -15.19 -13.72
N ILE A 110 -13.39 -15.24 -14.28
CA ILE A 110 -14.31 -14.09 -14.27
C ILE A 110 -14.93 -13.82 -12.90
N LYS A 111 -14.84 -14.75 -11.94
CA LYS A 111 -15.41 -14.65 -10.59
C LYS A 111 -14.40 -14.25 -9.52
N ILE A 112 -13.10 -14.50 -9.69
CA ILE A 112 -12.08 -14.11 -8.70
C ILE A 112 -12.18 -12.60 -8.38
N ASN A 113 -12.27 -12.27 -7.09
CA ASN A 113 -12.37 -10.91 -6.56
C ASN A 113 -13.61 -10.11 -7.02
N LYS A 114 -14.63 -10.77 -7.60
CA LYS A 114 -15.89 -10.11 -7.94
C LYS A 114 -16.80 -9.94 -6.73
N LYS A 115 -17.67 -8.92 -6.79
CA LYS A 115 -18.71 -8.69 -5.79
C LYS A 115 -19.65 -9.90 -5.74
N GLY A 116 -19.94 -10.39 -4.54
CA GLY A 116 -20.80 -11.56 -4.32
C GLY A 116 -20.21 -12.90 -4.76
N SER A 117 -18.90 -12.96 -5.06
CA SER A 117 -18.21 -14.20 -5.41
C SER A 117 -17.67 -14.91 -4.17
N PRO A 118 -17.65 -16.26 -4.15
CA PRO A 118 -16.94 -17.03 -3.13
C PRO A 118 -15.42 -17.01 -3.34
N PHE A 119 -14.94 -16.66 -4.54
CA PHE A 119 -13.51 -16.63 -4.86
C PHE A 119 -12.91 -15.26 -4.60
N PHE A 120 -11.92 -15.19 -3.72
CA PHE A 120 -11.26 -13.92 -3.39
C PHE A 120 -9.82 -14.12 -2.98
N THR A 121 -9.07 -13.02 -3.05
CA THR A 121 -7.65 -12.96 -2.71
C THR A 121 -7.45 -12.25 -1.39
N ILE A 122 -6.63 -12.83 -0.51
CA ILE A 122 -6.07 -12.14 0.66
C ILE A 122 -4.61 -11.83 0.36
N LYS A 123 -4.21 -10.57 0.55
CA LYS A 123 -2.82 -10.13 0.34
C LYS A 123 -1.99 -10.37 1.60
N ALA A 124 -1.00 -11.24 1.53
CA ALA A 124 -0.11 -11.54 2.66
C ALA A 124 0.72 -10.33 3.12
N ASN A 125 0.99 -9.36 2.24
CA ASN A 125 1.69 -8.11 2.57
C ASN A 125 0.74 -6.95 2.91
N GLY A 126 -0.57 -7.19 2.99
CA GLY A 126 -1.58 -6.19 3.33
C GLY A 126 -1.97 -6.19 4.82
N SER A 127 -1.14 -6.77 5.69
CA SER A 127 -1.43 -6.97 7.11
C SER A 127 -2.81 -7.61 7.39
N PRO A 128 -3.13 -8.77 6.79
CA PRO A 128 -4.43 -9.40 6.97
C PRO A 128 -4.58 -9.89 8.40
N VAL A 129 -5.76 -9.70 9.00
CA VAL A 129 -6.08 -10.22 10.34
C VAL A 129 -6.77 -11.56 10.19
N ILE A 130 -6.05 -12.64 10.51
CA ILE A 130 -6.56 -14.01 10.45
C ILE A 130 -7.16 -14.37 11.81
N LEU A 131 -8.47 -14.60 11.82
CA LEU A 131 -9.25 -14.88 13.02
C LEU A 131 -9.43 -16.40 13.20
N PRO A 132 -9.59 -16.87 14.45
CA PRO A 132 -9.80 -18.28 14.77
C PRO A 132 -11.02 -18.90 14.06
N ALA A 133 -11.01 -20.21 13.85
CA ALA A 133 -12.05 -20.95 13.11
C ALA A 133 -13.43 -20.87 13.77
N GLU A 134 -13.49 -20.77 15.10
CA GLU A 134 -14.71 -20.70 15.93
C GLU A 134 -15.61 -19.51 15.57
N PHE A 135 -15.02 -18.47 14.97
CA PHE A 135 -15.78 -17.30 14.50
C PHE A 135 -16.67 -17.60 13.27
N CYS A 136 -16.66 -18.81 12.70
CA CYS A 136 -17.51 -19.18 11.56
C CYS A 136 -18.99 -19.01 11.88
N THR A 137 -19.36 -19.18 13.15
CA THR A 137 -20.71 -18.92 13.69
C THR A 137 -21.18 -17.48 13.45
N LYS A 138 -20.26 -16.50 13.35
CA LYS A 138 -20.59 -15.11 13.00
C LYS A 138 -20.94 -14.91 11.52
N ASN A 139 -20.69 -15.92 10.70
CA ASN A 139 -21.04 -16.00 9.29
C ASN A 139 -22.17 -17.01 9.03
N ASN A 140 -22.94 -17.38 10.06
CA ASN A 140 -24.05 -18.33 10.00
C ASN A 140 -23.65 -19.74 9.52
N LEU A 141 -22.43 -20.20 9.88
CA LEU A 141 -21.97 -21.56 9.64
C LEU A 141 -21.67 -22.26 10.98
N SER A 142 -22.09 -23.52 11.11
CA SER A 142 -21.56 -24.38 12.19
C SER A 142 -20.12 -24.79 11.89
N GLN A 143 -19.40 -25.29 12.91
CA GLN A 143 -18.05 -25.78 12.70
C GLN A 143 -18.06 -27.05 11.84
N GLU A 144 -19.05 -27.91 12.01
CA GLU A 144 -19.24 -29.14 11.25
C GLU A 144 -19.47 -28.82 9.77
N GLU A 145 -20.40 -27.90 9.48
CA GLU A 145 -20.69 -27.48 8.11
C GLU A 145 -19.47 -26.80 7.45
N ALA A 146 -18.77 -25.92 8.17
CA ALA A 146 -17.55 -25.30 7.65
C ALA A 146 -16.45 -26.32 7.37
N THR A 147 -16.31 -27.34 8.23
CA THR A 147 -15.34 -28.44 8.07
C THR A 147 -15.67 -29.27 6.83
N GLU A 148 -16.92 -29.74 6.69
CA GLU A 148 -17.38 -30.53 5.54
C GLU A 148 -17.16 -29.78 4.21
N ARG A 149 -17.55 -28.50 4.17
CA ARG A 149 -17.37 -27.66 2.98
C ARG A 149 -15.89 -27.43 2.66
N ALA A 150 -15.05 -27.21 3.68
CA ALA A 150 -13.61 -27.06 3.48
C ALA A 150 -12.97 -28.35 2.97
N GLU A 151 -13.32 -29.51 3.53
CA GLU A 151 -12.84 -30.81 3.08
C GLU A 151 -13.25 -31.12 1.64
N THR A 152 -14.49 -30.76 1.26
CA THR A 152 -14.96 -30.85 -0.14
C THR A 152 -14.05 -30.10 -1.10
N ILE A 153 -13.64 -28.87 -0.74
CA ILE A 153 -12.71 -28.07 -1.53
C ILE A 153 -11.29 -28.67 -1.49
N GLN A 154 -10.80 -29.08 -0.32
CA GLN A 154 -9.43 -29.58 -0.16
C GLN A 154 -9.19 -30.91 -0.89
N ASN A 155 -10.19 -31.79 -0.92
CA ASN A 155 -10.10 -33.10 -1.54
C ASN A 155 -10.33 -33.07 -3.06
N ASN A 156 -10.87 -31.97 -3.60
CA ASN A 156 -11.12 -31.82 -5.03
C ASN A 156 -9.89 -31.21 -5.74
N LEU A 157 -8.94 -32.06 -6.15
CA LEU A 157 -7.70 -31.62 -6.80
C LEU A 157 -7.93 -30.90 -8.13
N SER A 158 -8.84 -31.41 -8.97
CA SER A 158 -9.13 -30.81 -10.28
C SER A 158 -9.73 -29.42 -10.16
N PHE A 159 -10.59 -29.19 -9.17
CA PHE A 159 -11.11 -27.85 -8.86
C PHE A 159 -9.98 -26.89 -8.47
N LYS A 160 -9.05 -27.30 -7.60
CA LYS A 160 -7.91 -26.45 -7.20
C LYS A 160 -6.99 -26.14 -8.38
N GLU A 161 -6.79 -27.09 -9.28
CA GLU A 161 -6.07 -26.88 -10.55
C GLU A 161 -6.78 -25.85 -11.45
N ASN A 162 -8.12 -25.93 -11.57
CA ASN A 162 -8.88 -24.93 -12.32
C ASN A 162 -8.74 -23.52 -11.71
N VAL A 163 -8.70 -23.39 -10.39
CA VAL A 163 -8.45 -22.09 -9.72
C VAL A 163 -7.03 -21.57 -10.01
N LEU A 164 -6.03 -22.45 -10.05
CA LEU A 164 -4.67 -22.09 -10.42
C LEU A 164 -4.59 -21.59 -11.88
N LEU A 165 -5.21 -22.31 -12.81
CA LEU A 165 -5.32 -21.91 -14.21
C LEU A 165 -6.10 -20.60 -14.38
N ALA A 166 -7.15 -20.39 -13.58
CA ALA A 166 -7.89 -19.13 -13.55
C ALA A 166 -7.01 -17.93 -13.15
N CYS A 167 -6.04 -18.14 -12.24
CA CYS A 167 -5.05 -17.12 -11.91
C CYS A 167 -4.16 -16.78 -13.11
N ASP A 168 -3.71 -17.80 -13.85
CA ASP A 168 -2.91 -17.61 -15.07
C ASP A 168 -3.70 -16.89 -16.17
N ILE A 169 -4.96 -17.27 -16.41
CA ILE A 169 -5.86 -16.57 -17.36
C ILE A 169 -5.98 -15.09 -17.00
N ASN A 170 -6.20 -14.78 -15.72
CA ASN A 170 -6.27 -13.39 -15.24
C ASN A 170 -4.93 -12.68 -15.36
N SER A 171 -3.81 -13.40 -15.26
CA SER A 171 -2.49 -12.82 -15.37
C SER A 171 -2.20 -12.23 -16.74
N ARG A 172 -2.60 -12.96 -17.80
CA ARG A 172 -2.40 -12.60 -19.21
C ARG A 172 -3.26 -11.42 -19.66
N LYS A 173 -4.35 -11.13 -18.93
CA LYS A 173 -5.26 -9.99 -19.21
C LYS A 173 -4.80 -8.68 -18.59
N ARG A 174 -3.79 -8.70 -17.72
CA ARG A 174 -3.31 -7.47 -17.06
C ARG A 174 -2.45 -6.69 -18.03
N ALA A 175 -2.82 -5.43 -18.27
CA ALA A 175 -1.99 -4.51 -19.01
C ALA A 175 -0.68 -4.28 -18.26
N GLU A 176 0.42 -4.16 -18.99
CA GLU A 176 1.64 -3.62 -18.43
C GLU A 176 1.40 -2.17 -18.02
N TRP A 177 1.78 -1.84 -16.79
CA TRP A 177 1.78 -0.45 -16.35
C TRP A 177 2.95 0.24 -17.05
N PRO A 178 2.72 1.37 -17.75
CA PRO A 178 3.79 2.10 -18.37
C PRO A 178 4.76 2.57 -17.28
N ARG A 179 6.06 2.35 -17.49
CA ARG A 179 7.07 2.87 -16.58
C ARG A 179 7.02 4.38 -16.57
N SER A 180 7.09 4.96 -15.38
CA SER A 180 7.17 6.41 -15.26
C SER A 180 8.53 6.89 -15.79
N ALA A 181 8.57 8.06 -16.42
CA ALA A 181 9.84 8.71 -16.74
C ALA A 181 10.51 9.36 -15.52
N TYR A 182 9.81 9.43 -14.38
CA TYR A 182 10.24 10.15 -13.19
C TYR A 182 10.72 9.19 -12.10
N PRO A 183 11.99 9.27 -11.66
CA PRO A 183 12.54 8.38 -10.64
C PRO A 183 11.69 8.27 -9.36
N GLU A 184 11.04 9.36 -8.93
CA GLU A 184 10.17 9.42 -7.75
C GLU A 184 8.92 8.54 -7.88
N SER A 185 8.54 8.20 -9.11
CA SER A 185 7.40 7.32 -9.42
C SER A 185 7.83 5.89 -9.74
N GLN A 186 9.13 5.55 -9.59
CA GLN A 186 9.69 4.24 -9.96
C GLN A 186 10.01 3.35 -8.75
N ILE A 187 9.49 3.65 -7.55
CA ILE A 187 9.77 2.86 -6.33
C ILE A 187 9.37 1.38 -6.45
N TYR A 188 8.40 1.06 -7.32
CA TYR A 188 7.93 -0.30 -7.56
C TYR A 188 8.43 -0.92 -8.87
N ASP A 189 9.21 -0.18 -9.67
CA ASP A 189 9.68 -0.66 -10.98
C ASP A 189 10.74 -1.76 -10.83
N GLN A 190 11.68 -1.56 -9.89
CA GLN A 190 12.77 -2.49 -9.63
C GLN A 190 13.35 -2.27 -8.23
N PHE A 191 13.70 -3.36 -7.54
CA PHE A 191 14.49 -3.31 -6.31
C PHE A 191 15.97 -3.03 -6.62
N ILE A 192 16.61 -2.20 -5.81
CA ILE A 192 18.06 -2.00 -5.85
C ILE A 192 18.76 -3.28 -5.39
N ASP A 193 19.98 -3.52 -5.90
CA ASP A 193 20.77 -4.67 -5.45
C ASP A 193 21.46 -4.40 -4.10
N ASN A 194 22.12 -5.43 -3.57
CA ASN A 194 22.79 -5.32 -2.26
C ASN A 194 23.99 -4.38 -2.28
N ALA A 195 24.68 -4.22 -3.42
CA ALA A 195 25.85 -3.34 -3.52
C ALA A 195 25.40 -1.87 -3.48
N ASP A 196 24.41 -1.52 -4.30
CA ASP A 196 23.80 -0.19 -4.32
C ASP A 196 23.14 0.15 -2.98
N ARG A 197 22.58 -0.83 -2.26
CA ARG A 197 22.06 -0.63 -0.90
C ARG A 197 23.16 -0.21 0.08
N LEU A 198 24.30 -0.92 0.09
CA LEU A 198 25.43 -0.59 0.96
C LEU A 198 26.05 0.77 0.61
N LEU A 199 26.17 1.08 -0.68
CA LEU A 199 26.66 2.38 -1.14
C LEU A 199 25.70 3.51 -0.75
N SER A 200 24.39 3.28 -0.81
CA SER A 200 23.39 4.27 -0.37
C SER A 200 23.48 4.55 1.13
N GLU A 201 23.65 3.49 1.95
CA GLU A 201 23.87 3.63 3.40
C GLU A 201 25.15 4.45 3.68
N ALA A 202 26.26 4.09 3.03
CA ALA A 202 27.53 4.80 3.16
C ALA A 202 27.45 6.27 2.70
N PHE A 203 26.71 6.55 1.63
CA PHE A 203 26.49 7.91 1.14
C PHE A 203 25.79 8.79 2.20
N ILE A 204 24.72 8.27 2.81
CA ILE A 204 23.93 8.98 3.81
C ILE A 204 24.78 9.27 5.06
N GLU A 205 25.56 8.31 5.53
CA GLU A 205 26.38 8.42 6.74
C GLU A 205 27.65 9.27 6.57
N THR A 206 28.09 9.49 5.33
CA THR A 206 29.29 10.28 5.04
C THR A 206 28.97 11.77 5.01
N GLU A 207 29.68 12.62 5.76
CA GLU A 207 29.49 14.09 5.68
C GLU A 207 30.40 14.76 4.63
N ASN A 208 31.50 14.11 4.25
CA ASN A 208 32.48 14.67 3.32
C ASN A 208 31.98 14.58 1.86
N LEU A 209 31.92 15.72 1.18
CA LEU A 209 31.42 15.84 -0.20
C LEU A 209 32.23 15.02 -1.21
N GLU A 210 33.57 15.08 -1.16
CA GLU A 210 34.43 14.36 -2.11
C GLU A 210 34.20 12.84 -2.04
N LYS A 211 34.16 12.30 -0.82
CA LYS A 211 33.84 10.88 -0.59
C LYS A 211 32.44 10.51 -1.05
N ARG A 212 31.45 11.38 -0.85
CA ARG A 212 30.10 11.18 -1.37
C ARG A 212 30.09 11.09 -2.91
N ILE A 213 30.90 11.90 -3.59
CA ILE A 213 31.07 11.84 -5.06
C ILE A 213 31.73 10.52 -5.49
N GLU A 214 32.77 10.06 -4.77
CA GLU A 214 33.40 8.75 -5.03
C GLU A 214 32.41 7.60 -4.87
N ILE A 215 31.51 7.67 -3.88
CA ILE A 215 30.45 6.68 -3.67
C ILE A 215 29.45 6.71 -4.84
N ILE A 216 28.98 7.89 -5.24
CA ILE A 216 28.05 8.04 -6.38
C ILE A 216 28.60 7.39 -7.66
N ASN A 217 29.91 7.52 -7.91
CA ASN A 217 30.55 6.95 -9.09
C ASN A 217 30.59 5.40 -9.10
N GLN A 218 30.29 4.77 -7.97
CA GLN A 218 30.24 3.30 -7.82
C GLN A 218 28.82 2.74 -7.86
N ILE A 219 27.80 3.61 -7.74
CA ILE A 219 26.39 3.21 -7.79
C ILE A 219 26.01 2.86 -9.23
N ASN A 220 25.27 1.77 -9.42
CA ASN A 220 24.82 1.32 -10.74
C ASN A 220 23.42 1.83 -11.08
N ASP A 221 22.52 1.88 -10.10
CA ASP A 221 21.14 2.31 -10.32
C ASP A 221 21.05 3.81 -10.65
N PRO A 222 20.58 4.19 -11.86
CA PRO A 222 20.54 5.58 -12.28
C PRO A 222 19.59 6.44 -11.42
N ARG A 223 18.58 5.84 -10.78
CA ARG A 223 17.65 6.54 -9.88
C ARG A 223 18.38 7.03 -8.63
N LEU A 224 19.24 6.17 -8.07
CA LEU A 224 20.02 6.49 -6.88
C LEU A 224 21.08 7.56 -7.18
N ILE A 225 21.75 7.48 -8.34
CA ILE A 225 22.70 8.50 -8.79
C ILE A 225 22.02 9.87 -8.90
N ASP A 226 20.84 9.91 -9.51
CA ASP A 226 20.06 11.15 -9.65
C ASP A 226 19.63 11.71 -8.29
N PHE A 227 19.07 10.89 -7.40
CA PHE A 227 18.70 11.33 -6.05
C PHE A 227 19.90 11.83 -5.23
N ALA A 228 21.02 11.11 -5.27
CA ALA A 228 22.23 11.50 -4.55
C ALA A 228 22.78 12.85 -5.04
N LYS A 229 22.77 13.10 -6.35
CA LYS A 229 23.18 14.41 -6.92
C LYS A 229 22.25 15.55 -6.49
N ARG A 230 20.94 15.30 -6.43
CA ARG A 230 19.97 16.30 -5.93
C ARG A 230 20.19 16.60 -4.45
N ILE A 231 20.47 15.58 -3.63
CA ILE A 231 20.81 15.77 -2.20
C ILE A 231 22.08 16.62 -2.08
N ILE A 232 23.12 16.32 -2.84
CA ILE A 232 24.35 17.13 -2.86
C ILE A 232 24.05 18.59 -3.21
N ALA A 233 23.28 18.85 -4.27
CA ALA A 233 22.94 20.21 -4.67
C ALA A 233 22.14 20.99 -3.60
N MET A 234 21.26 20.30 -2.87
CA MET A 234 20.49 20.91 -1.78
C MET A 234 21.34 21.22 -0.54
N GLU A 235 22.33 20.38 -0.23
CA GLU A 235 23.14 20.49 0.98
C GLU A 235 24.43 21.32 0.79
N HIS A 236 24.97 21.37 -0.44
CA HIS A 236 26.26 21.97 -0.75
C HIS A 236 26.16 22.95 -1.92
N SER A 237 26.08 24.25 -1.60
CA SER A 237 26.04 25.31 -2.63
C SER A 237 27.33 25.41 -3.45
N ASP A 238 28.43 24.86 -2.95
CA ASP A 238 29.77 24.81 -3.54
C ASP A 238 30.06 23.48 -4.27
N CYS A 239 29.05 22.63 -4.48
CA CYS A 239 29.22 21.41 -5.25
C CYS A 239 29.64 21.68 -6.70
N ASP A 240 29.95 20.59 -7.43
CA ASP A 240 30.25 20.67 -8.86
C ASP A 240 29.18 21.53 -9.61
N PRO A 241 29.59 22.55 -10.39
CA PRO A 241 28.66 23.45 -11.07
C PRO A 241 27.66 22.74 -11.99
N LYS A 242 28.05 21.60 -12.59
CA LYS A 242 27.15 20.78 -13.42
C LYS A 242 26.05 20.16 -12.58
N ILE A 243 26.36 19.69 -11.36
CA ILE A 243 25.38 19.12 -10.44
C ILE A 243 24.37 20.19 -10.04
N MET A 244 24.85 21.36 -9.64
CA MET A 244 24.00 22.49 -9.26
C MET A 244 23.10 22.94 -10.44
N MET A 245 23.68 23.12 -11.62
CA MET A 245 22.94 23.53 -12.82
C MET A 245 21.84 22.51 -13.18
N ASN A 246 22.15 21.21 -13.16
CA ASN A 246 21.17 20.17 -13.45
C ASN A 246 20.03 20.15 -12.41
N PHE A 247 20.35 20.42 -11.14
CA PHE A 247 19.34 20.50 -10.07
C PHE A 247 18.43 21.72 -10.26
N GLN A 248 18.99 22.88 -10.57
CA GLN A 248 18.21 24.10 -10.86
C GLN A 248 17.30 23.93 -12.08
N GLU A 249 17.79 23.28 -13.15
CA GLU A 249 16.96 22.93 -14.31
C GLU A 249 15.82 21.97 -13.92
N PHE A 250 16.11 20.97 -13.09
CA PHE A 250 15.10 20.07 -12.54
C PHE A 250 14.04 20.83 -11.74
N GLU A 251 14.42 21.71 -10.81
CA GLU A 251 13.48 22.50 -10.00
C GLU A 251 12.62 23.42 -10.85
N SER A 252 13.24 24.13 -11.79
CA SER A 252 12.55 25.00 -12.74
C SER A 252 11.52 24.22 -13.54
N LYS A 253 11.90 23.08 -14.13
CA LYS A 253 10.96 22.20 -14.84
C LYS A 253 9.87 21.66 -13.92
N ARG A 254 10.19 21.31 -12.68
CA ARG A 254 9.22 20.77 -11.71
C ARG A 254 8.15 21.81 -11.35
N LEU A 255 8.54 23.06 -11.18
CA LEU A 255 7.69 24.09 -10.60
C LEU A 255 7.07 25.03 -11.63
N LEU A 256 7.73 25.26 -12.76
CA LEU A 256 7.33 26.26 -13.76
C LEU A 256 6.82 25.68 -15.09
N THR A 257 6.88 24.36 -15.30
CA THR A 257 6.34 23.77 -16.55
C THR A 257 4.83 24.00 -16.70
N ASP A 258 4.40 24.21 -17.94
CA ASP A 258 2.99 24.24 -18.33
C ASP A 258 2.51 22.88 -18.89
N ASP A 259 3.41 21.88 -18.97
CA ASP A 259 3.08 20.53 -19.40
C ASP A 259 2.13 19.83 -18.42
N ALA A 260 1.38 18.85 -18.94
CA ALA A 260 0.58 17.95 -18.11
C ALA A 260 1.51 17.00 -17.33
N VAL A 261 1.68 17.26 -16.04
CA VAL A 261 2.57 16.50 -15.13
C VAL A 261 1.81 15.91 -13.94
N PRO A 262 2.28 14.81 -13.34
CA PRO A 262 1.59 14.13 -12.23
C PRO A 262 1.74 14.83 -10.87
N TRP A 263 2.47 15.94 -10.80
CA TRP A 263 2.63 16.75 -9.59
C TRP A 263 2.03 18.15 -9.77
N ARG A 264 2.04 18.96 -8.71
CA ARG A 264 1.52 20.32 -8.73
C ARG A 264 2.60 21.33 -9.11
N THR A 265 2.38 22.08 -10.19
CA THR A 265 3.21 23.23 -10.60
C THR A 265 2.75 24.51 -9.88
N LEU A 266 3.54 25.58 -9.91
CA LEU A 266 3.17 26.86 -9.29
C LEU A 266 1.91 27.45 -9.91
N THR A 267 1.74 27.36 -11.23
CA THR A 267 0.51 27.80 -11.93
C THR A 267 -0.71 27.05 -11.40
N ALA A 268 -0.64 25.72 -11.26
CA ALA A 268 -1.73 24.91 -10.71
C ALA A 268 -1.97 25.21 -9.22
N ALA A 269 -0.91 25.46 -8.45
CA ALA A 269 -0.98 25.83 -7.05
C ALA A 269 -1.69 27.17 -6.83
N ARG A 270 -1.36 28.20 -7.63
CA ARG A 270 -2.02 29.52 -7.59
C ARG A 270 -3.51 29.42 -7.93
N LYS A 271 -3.87 28.69 -8.98
CA LYS A 271 -5.29 28.42 -9.31
C LYS A 271 -6.05 27.74 -8.16
N SER A 272 -5.40 26.77 -7.50
CA SER A 272 -5.99 26.09 -6.34
C SER A 272 -6.18 27.04 -5.15
N LEU A 273 -5.21 27.92 -4.91
CA LEU A 273 -5.27 28.93 -3.85
C LEU A 273 -6.39 29.95 -4.10
N GLU A 274 -6.51 30.48 -5.31
CA GLU A 274 -7.59 31.40 -5.71
C GLU A 274 -8.98 30.77 -5.56
N ALA A 275 -9.09 29.46 -5.81
CA ALA A 275 -10.34 28.73 -5.61
C ALA A 275 -10.69 28.59 -4.12
N GLU A 276 -9.70 28.38 -3.26
CA GLU A 276 -9.89 28.27 -1.81
C GLU A 276 -10.27 29.63 -1.18
N GLU A 277 -9.69 30.72 -1.67
CA GLU A 277 -9.97 32.09 -1.22
C GLU A 277 -11.42 32.52 -1.44
N LYS A 278 -12.12 31.89 -2.38
CA LYS A 278 -13.54 32.15 -2.66
C LYS A 278 -14.48 31.44 -1.68
N LYS A 279 -13.99 30.54 -0.84
CA LYS A 279 -14.82 29.79 0.10
C LYS A 279 -15.07 30.58 1.37
N SER A 280 -16.29 30.45 1.92
CA SER A 280 -16.68 31.11 3.17
C SER A 280 -15.95 30.59 4.41
N THR A 281 -15.40 29.37 4.35
CA THR A 281 -14.67 28.72 5.45
C THR A 281 -13.16 28.95 5.39
N ALA A 282 -12.70 29.86 4.54
CA ALA A 282 -11.29 30.01 4.25
C ALA A 282 -10.51 30.61 5.45
N ASN A 283 -9.38 30.00 5.80
CA ASN A 283 -8.49 30.52 6.83
C ASN A 283 -7.53 31.54 6.22
N ASN A 284 -7.86 32.83 6.33
CA ASN A 284 -7.10 33.93 5.73
C ASN A 284 -5.62 33.98 6.14
N THR A 285 -5.28 33.55 7.36
CA THR A 285 -3.89 33.52 7.83
C THR A 285 -3.09 32.48 7.06
N ILE A 286 -3.64 31.27 6.91
CA ILE A 286 -2.98 30.18 6.15
C ILE A 286 -2.88 30.53 4.67
N LEU A 287 -3.94 31.10 4.09
CA LEU A 287 -3.94 31.53 2.69
C LEU A 287 -2.87 32.58 2.41
N LYS A 288 -2.76 33.58 3.29
CA LYS A 288 -1.73 34.62 3.17
C LYS A 288 -0.32 34.01 3.25
N ALA A 289 -0.06 33.17 4.26
CA ALA A 289 1.23 32.51 4.41
C ALA A 289 1.59 31.62 3.20
N THR A 290 0.59 30.91 2.64
CA THR A 290 0.75 30.09 1.44
C THR A 290 1.10 30.96 0.22
N ARG A 291 0.42 32.10 0.06
CA ARG A 291 0.71 33.06 -1.02
C ARG A 291 2.13 33.63 -0.89
N ASP A 292 2.51 34.04 0.31
CA ASP A 292 3.84 34.60 0.58
C ASP A 292 4.93 33.55 0.29
N TYR A 293 4.69 32.28 0.65
CA TYR A 293 5.56 31.16 0.30
C TYR A 293 5.67 30.95 -1.22
N TYR A 294 4.56 30.97 -1.96
CA TYR A 294 4.60 30.83 -3.43
C TYR A 294 5.38 31.98 -4.09
N ASN A 295 5.23 33.21 -3.59
CA ASN A 295 5.99 34.35 -4.08
C ASN A 295 7.48 34.23 -3.79
N LEU A 296 7.86 33.72 -2.61
CA LEU A 296 9.24 33.43 -2.28
C LEU A 296 9.85 32.39 -3.22
N ILE A 297 9.17 31.26 -3.40
CA ILE A 297 9.63 30.17 -4.27
C ILE A 297 9.79 30.64 -5.72
N GLU A 298 8.81 31.36 -6.26
CA GLU A 298 8.90 31.89 -7.62
C GLU A 298 10.06 32.88 -7.80
N LYS A 299 10.35 33.69 -6.77
CA LYS A 299 11.49 34.60 -6.78
C LYS A 299 12.82 33.85 -6.76
N GLU A 300 12.95 32.79 -5.97
CA GLU A 300 14.20 32.02 -5.88
C GLU A 300 14.50 31.25 -7.17
N ILE A 301 13.49 30.66 -7.83
CA ILE A 301 13.69 29.87 -9.06
C ILE A 301 14.02 30.73 -10.28
N ARG A 302 13.57 31.99 -10.29
CA ARG A 302 13.80 32.93 -11.41
C ARG A 302 15.10 33.72 -11.30
N LYS A 303 15.91 33.51 -10.26
CA LYS A 303 17.27 34.09 -10.15
C LYS A 303 18.25 33.31 -11.01
#